data_AF-A0A840I7F9-F1
#
_entry.id   AF-A0A840I7F9-F1
#
_cell.length_a   1.000
_cell.length_b   1.000
_cell.length_c   1.000
_cell.angle_alpha   90.00
_cell.angle_beta   90.00
_cell.angle_gamma   90.00
#
_symmetry.space_group_name_H-M   'P 1'
#
loop_
_entity.id
_entity.type
_entity.pdbx_description
1 polymer ?
#
loop_
_entity_poly.entity_id
_entity_poly.type
_entity_poly.pdbx_seq_one_letter_code
_entity_poly.pdbx_strand_id
1 'polypeptide(L)'
;MGHGESLVRNAVLAQIVLSELPMTRNAIGMSVATRYAVVFSSWQRQHAYEHVAALRRAELVMPADAGKPARYRATAAGVAAWRAWLVSPIEQRLPVRDALTRLHSTRAGDHATMLRIVDLCEERLCAAAEGLRGPQPGADLVQRLARDALRTRIVAELQWCQDARDGIAEQVG
;
A
#
# COMPACT_ATOMS: atom_id res chain seq x y z
N MET A 1 9.61 -1.14 14.21
CA MET A 1 8.53 -1.80 13.45
C MET A 1 7.92 -0.78 12.51
N GLY A 2 7.84 -1.07 11.21
CA GLY A 2 7.58 -0.07 10.18
C GLY A 2 6.09 0.23 10.01
N HIS A 3 5.72 1.50 9.84
CA HIS A 3 4.32 1.94 9.67
C HIS A 3 3.58 1.26 8.49
N GLY A 4 4.29 0.72 7.49
CA GLY A 4 3.70 -0.10 6.41
C GLY A 4 3.08 -1.41 6.90
N GLU A 5 3.68 -2.01 7.92
CA GLU A 5 3.23 -3.26 8.54
C GLU A 5 1.88 -3.09 9.26
N SER A 6 1.65 -1.90 9.84
CA SER A 6 0.39 -1.55 10.50
C SER A 6 -0.79 -1.45 9.53
N LEU A 7 -0.58 -0.84 8.35
CA LEU A 7 -1.64 -0.69 7.33
C LEU A 7 -2.09 -2.04 6.77
N VAL A 8 -1.13 -2.92 6.43
CA VAL A 8 -1.45 -4.24 5.89
C VAL A 8 -2.16 -5.10 6.94
N ARG A 9 -1.70 -5.06 8.20
CA ARG A 9 -2.39 -5.73 9.31
C ARG A 9 -3.83 -5.27 9.46
N ASN A 10 -4.09 -3.96 9.34
CA ASN A 10 -5.44 -3.40 9.46
C ASN A 10 -6.32 -3.77 8.24
N ALA A 11 -5.77 -3.85 7.04
CA ALA A 11 -6.49 -4.33 5.85
C ALA A 11 -6.87 -5.82 5.98
N VAL A 12 -5.98 -6.65 6.54
CA VAL A 12 -6.25 -8.06 6.85
C VAL A 12 -7.36 -8.18 7.89
N LEU A 13 -7.31 -7.39 8.97
CA LEU A 13 -8.36 -7.36 9.99
C LEU A 13 -9.70 -6.92 9.39
N ALA A 14 -9.71 -5.85 8.59
CA ALA A 14 -10.90 -5.37 7.91
C ALA A 14 -11.52 -6.46 7.02
N GLN A 15 -10.70 -7.22 6.28
CA GLN A 15 -11.20 -8.30 5.43
C GLN A 15 -11.87 -9.43 6.23
N ILE A 16 -11.35 -9.73 7.41
CA ILE A 16 -11.94 -10.75 8.31
C ILE A 16 -13.23 -10.21 8.95
N VAL A 17 -13.25 -8.94 9.37
CA VAL A 17 -14.43 -8.31 10.00
C VAL A 17 -15.59 -8.16 9.01
N LEU A 18 -15.28 -7.78 7.76
CA LEU A 18 -16.29 -7.56 6.71
C LEU A 18 -16.81 -8.86 6.10
N SER A 19 -16.19 -10.01 6.38
CA SER A 19 -16.65 -11.28 5.84
C SER A 19 -17.82 -11.83 6.66
N GLU A 20 -18.91 -12.18 5.98
CA GLU A 20 -20.07 -12.85 6.59
C GLU A 20 -19.75 -14.29 7.01
N LEU A 21 -18.72 -14.90 6.43
CA LEU A 21 -18.33 -16.30 6.66
C LEU A 21 -16.87 -16.40 7.14
N PRO A 22 -16.54 -17.34 8.04
CA PRO A 22 -15.16 -17.58 8.43
C PRO A 22 -14.25 -17.90 7.23
N MET A 23 -13.12 -17.20 7.12
CA MET A 23 -12.23 -17.30 5.96
C MET A 23 -10.94 -18.06 6.30
N THR A 24 -10.42 -18.84 5.34
CA THR A 24 -9.07 -19.41 5.46
C THR A 24 -8.02 -18.33 5.25
N ARG A 25 -6.78 -18.56 5.74
CA ARG A 25 -5.66 -17.62 5.49
C ARG A 25 -5.44 -17.36 4.00
N ASN A 26 -5.57 -18.38 3.16
CA ASN A 26 -5.45 -18.23 1.71
C ASN A 26 -6.55 -17.34 1.13
N ALA A 27 -7.81 -17.57 1.53
CA ALA A 27 -8.93 -16.75 1.08
C ALA A 27 -8.80 -15.28 1.52
N ILE A 28 -8.34 -15.04 2.75
CA ILE A 28 -8.04 -13.69 3.26
C ILE A 28 -6.96 -13.04 2.40
N GLY A 29 -5.86 -13.76 2.15
CA GLY A 29 -4.78 -13.28 1.31
C GLY A 29 -5.28 -12.90 -0.09
N MET A 30 -5.95 -13.81 -0.79
CA MET A 30 -6.49 -13.51 -2.14
C MET A 30 -7.40 -12.27 -2.12
N SER A 31 -8.30 -12.19 -1.14
CA SER A 31 -9.23 -11.06 -1.05
C SER A 31 -8.53 -9.73 -0.77
N VAL A 32 -7.53 -9.71 0.11
CA VAL A 32 -6.72 -8.51 0.36
C VAL A 32 -5.92 -8.12 -0.89
N ALA A 33 -5.31 -9.09 -1.58
CA ALA A 33 -4.60 -8.88 -2.84
C ALA A 33 -5.47 -8.16 -3.87
N THR A 34 -6.70 -8.66 -4.03
CA THR A 34 -7.64 -8.16 -5.04
C THR A 34 -8.21 -6.80 -4.63
N ARG A 35 -8.67 -6.66 -3.39
CA ARG A 35 -9.36 -5.46 -2.92
C ARG A 35 -8.42 -4.26 -2.80
N TYR A 36 -7.19 -4.50 -2.37
CA TYR A 36 -6.20 -3.46 -2.09
C TYR A 36 -5.03 -3.45 -3.08
N ALA A 37 -5.18 -4.07 -4.26
CA ALA A 37 -4.13 -4.15 -5.28
C ALA A 37 -3.50 -2.78 -5.61
N VAL A 38 -4.34 -1.74 -5.67
CA VAL A 38 -3.96 -0.36 -5.97
C VAL A 38 -3.23 0.30 -4.79
N VAL A 39 -3.49 -0.14 -3.56
CA VAL A 39 -2.94 0.42 -2.33
C VAL A 39 -1.62 -0.27 -1.93
N PHE A 40 -1.48 -1.56 -2.20
CA PHE A 40 -0.32 -2.36 -1.80
C PHE A 40 0.37 -3.02 -3.01
N SER A 41 1.12 -2.25 -3.78
CA SER A 41 1.82 -2.73 -4.99
C SER A 41 2.93 -3.76 -4.72
N SER A 42 3.52 -3.78 -3.53
CA SER A 42 4.59 -4.72 -3.14
C SER A 42 4.11 -5.90 -2.29
N TRP A 43 2.80 -6.10 -2.18
CA TRP A 43 2.24 -7.09 -1.25
C TRP A 43 2.22 -8.49 -1.84
N GLN A 44 2.76 -9.45 -1.08
CA GLN A 44 2.73 -10.87 -1.40
C GLN A 44 1.72 -11.59 -0.52
N ARG A 45 1.11 -12.66 -1.05
CA ARG A 45 0.11 -13.46 -0.33
C ARG A 45 0.66 -14.05 0.96
N GLN A 46 1.97 -14.34 1.04
CA GLN A 46 2.62 -14.83 2.25
C GLN A 46 2.48 -13.83 3.43
N HIS A 47 2.45 -12.52 3.19
CA HIS A 47 2.28 -11.52 4.26
C HIS A 47 0.91 -11.67 4.98
N ALA A 48 -0.12 -12.17 4.29
CA ALA A 48 -1.41 -12.46 4.93
C ALA A 48 -1.27 -13.45 6.09
N TYR A 49 -0.35 -14.43 5.96
CA TYR A 49 -0.22 -15.51 6.94
C TYR A 49 0.42 -15.00 8.24
N GLU A 50 1.43 -14.14 8.10
CA GLU A 50 2.10 -13.48 9.21
C GLU A 50 1.13 -12.55 9.96
N HIS A 51 0.35 -11.76 9.22
CA HIS A 51 -0.62 -10.85 9.84
C HIS A 51 -1.78 -11.58 10.52
N VAL A 52 -2.31 -12.69 9.96
CA VAL A 52 -3.33 -13.49 10.65
C VAL A 52 -2.78 -14.11 11.93
N ALA A 53 -1.53 -14.58 11.93
CA ALA A 53 -0.89 -15.10 13.13
C ALA A 53 -0.68 -13.99 14.20
N ALA A 54 -0.25 -12.80 13.78
CA ALA A 54 -0.10 -11.65 14.68
C ALA A 54 -1.44 -11.19 15.28
N LEU A 55 -2.49 -11.08 14.46
CA LEU A 55 -3.84 -10.74 14.91
C LEU A 55 -4.40 -11.77 15.89
N ARG A 56 -4.09 -13.06 15.70
CA ARG A 56 -4.48 -14.13 16.63
C ARG A 56 -3.75 -14.00 17.96
N ARG A 57 -2.44 -13.72 17.96
CA ARG A 57 -1.66 -13.49 19.18
C ARG A 57 -2.16 -12.29 19.97
N ALA A 58 -2.70 -11.28 19.27
CA ALA A 58 -3.33 -10.10 19.86
C ALA A 58 -4.82 -10.30 20.21
N GLU A 59 -5.35 -11.52 20.10
CA GLU A 59 -6.75 -11.87 20.40
C GLU A 59 -7.81 -11.09 19.58
N LEU A 60 -7.41 -10.51 18.45
CA LEU A 60 -8.30 -9.76 17.56
C LEU A 60 -9.04 -10.69 16.59
N VAL A 61 -8.49 -11.87 16.33
CA VAL A 61 -9.11 -12.92 15.52
C VAL A 61 -8.94 -14.28 16.18
N MET A 62 -9.88 -15.19 15.91
CA MET A 62 -9.85 -16.54 16.45
C MET A 62 -10.27 -17.58 15.40
N PRO A 63 -9.84 -18.85 15.53
CA PRO A 63 -10.39 -19.93 14.73
C PRO A 63 -11.90 -20.04 14.95
N ALA A 64 -12.65 -20.18 13.86
CA ALA A 64 -14.09 -20.47 13.92
C ALA A 64 -14.37 -21.97 14.10
N ASP A 65 -13.42 -22.82 13.70
CA ASP A 65 -13.48 -24.27 13.78
C ASP A 65 -12.09 -24.88 14.05
N ALA A 66 -12.07 -26.16 14.40
CA ALA A 66 -10.85 -26.97 14.51
C ALA A 66 -10.41 -27.58 13.16
N GLY A 67 -10.99 -27.11 12.05
CA GLY A 67 -10.77 -27.66 10.72
C GLY A 67 -9.35 -27.45 10.21
N LYS A 68 -8.93 -28.30 9.26
CA LYS A 68 -7.70 -28.12 8.48
C LYS A 68 -8.10 -27.97 7.01
N PRO A 69 -7.91 -26.79 6.37
CA PRO A 69 -7.30 -25.57 6.91
C PRO A 69 -8.22 -24.78 7.84
N ALA A 70 -7.65 -24.21 8.92
CA ALA A 70 -8.38 -23.41 9.90
C ALA A 70 -9.01 -22.16 9.26
N ARG A 71 -10.27 -21.90 9.61
CA ARG A 71 -11.00 -20.68 9.23
C ARG A 71 -11.02 -19.70 10.38
N TYR A 72 -10.98 -18.40 10.08
CA TYR A 72 -10.84 -17.34 11.08
C TYR A 72 -12.03 -16.39 11.03
N ARG A 73 -12.42 -15.91 12.22
CA ARG A 73 -13.40 -14.83 12.42
C ARG A 73 -12.83 -13.77 13.36
N ALA A 74 -13.37 -12.56 13.28
CA ALA A 74 -13.01 -11.48 14.20
C ALA A 74 -13.61 -11.74 15.60
N THR A 75 -12.90 -11.33 16.65
CA THR A 75 -13.46 -11.24 18.01
C THR A 75 -14.18 -9.90 18.20
N ALA A 76 -14.92 -9.74 19.30
CA ALA A 76 -15.49 -8.44 19.67
C ALA A 76 -14.40 -7.35 19.81
N ALA A 77 -13.25 -7.72 20.40
CA ALA A 77 -12.08 -6.85 20.48
C ALA A 77 -11.52 -6.51 19.09
N GLY A 78 -11.47 -7.49 18.17
CA GLY A 78 -11.09 -7.26 16.77
C GLY A 78 -11.99 -6.26 16.04
N VAL A 79 -13.31 -6.38 16.22
CA VAL A 79 -14.28 -5.45 15.63
C VAL A 79 -14.10 -4.05 16.23
N ALA A 80 -13.92 -3.94 17.55
CA ALA A 80 -13.68 -2.66 18.22
C ALA A 80 -12.37 -2.00 17.74
N ALA A 81 -11.28 -2.77 17.63
CA ALA A 81 -10.00 -2.28 17.12
C ALA A 81 -10.10 -1.80 15.67
N TRP A 82 -10.81 -2.54 14.82
CA TRP A 82 -11.08 -2.11 13.45
C TRP A 82 -11.86 -0.79 13.39
N ARG A 83 -12.94 -0.65 14.17
CA ARG A 83 -13.71 0.61 14.25
C ARG A 83 -12.87 1.77 14.77
N ALA A 84 -12.05 1.56 15.80
CA ALA A 84 -11.16 2.58 16.34
C ALA A 84 -10.14 3.05 15.30
N TRP A 85 -9.61 2.14 14.48
CA TRP A 85 -8.71 2.49 13.40
C TRP A 85 -9.38 3.33 12.30
N LEU A 86 -10.63 3.02 11.93
CA LEU A 86 -11.37 3.78 10.92
C LEU A 86 -11.55 5.27 11.26
N VAL A 87 -11.56 5.61 12.56
CA VAL A 87 -11.70 6.99 13.05
C VAL A 87 -10.38 7.59 13.55
N SER A 88 -9.27 6.85 13.41
CA SER A 88 -7.95 7.34 13.81
C SER A 88 -7.41 8.37 12.81
N PRO A 89 -6.53 9.30 13.24
CA PRO A 89 -5.88 10.25 12.33
C PRO A 89 -5.19 9.53 11.15
N ILE A 90 -5.37 10.06 9.95
CA ILE A 90 -4.73 9.53 8.74
C ILE A 90 -3.29 10.06 8.69
N GLU A 91 -2.31 9.17 8.82
CA GLU A 91 -0.90 9.51 8.63
C GLU A 91 -0.64 9.94 7.17
N GLN A 92 -0.14 11.16 6.96
CA GLN A 92 0.35 11.59 5.65
C GLN A 92 1.71 10.94 5.36
N ARG A 93 1.85 10.35 4.18
CA ARG A 93 3.13 9.80 3.71
C ARG A 93 3.55 10.50 2.44
N LEU A 94 4.80 10.96 2.42
CA LEU A 94 5.41 11.50 1.20
C LEU A 94 5.66 10.36 0.21
N PRO A 95 5.07 10.43 -0.99
CA PRO A 95 5.22 9.42 -2.01
C PRO A 95 6.64 9.17 -2.52
N VAL A 96 7.35 10.25 -2.83
CA VAL A 96 8.70 10.27 -3.41
C VAL A 96 9.78 10.20 -2.32
N ARG A 97 9.42 9.76 -1.10
CA ARG A 97 10.32 9.80 0.07
C ARG A 97 11.66 9.12 -0.19
N ASP A 98 11.68 8.00 -0.91
CA ASP A 98 12.93 7.30 -1.26
C ASP A 98 13.81 8.14 -2.20
N ALA A 99 13.23 8.67 -3.29
CA ALA A 99 13.95 9.54 -4.23
C ALA A 99 14.48 10.80 -3.52
N LEU A 100 13.65 11.48 -2.73
CA LEU A 100 14.06 12.65 -1.94
C LEU A 100 15.18 12.31 -0.95
N THR A 101 15.08 11.18 -0.25
CA THR A 101 16.13 10.75 0.70
C THR A 101 17.46 10.53 -0.03
N ARG A 102 17.43 9.90 -1.21
CA ARG A 102 18.63 9.67 -2.02
C ARG A 102 19.21 10.97 -2.57
N LEU A 103 18.36 11.89 -3.05
CA LEU A 103 18.79 13.22 -3.50
C LEU A 103 19.45 14.00 -2.36
N HIS A 104 18.84 14.04 -1.17
CA HIS A 104 19.43 14.66 0.03
C HIS A 104 20.74 14.02 0.49
N SER A 105 20.98 12.76 0.12
CA SER A 105 22.21 12.03 0.44
C SER A 105 23.27 12.12 -0.66
N THR A 106 22.97 12.79 -1.77
CA THR A 106 23.89 12.96 -2.90
C THR A 106 24.75 14.20 -2.68
N ARG A 107 26.04 14.13 -3.02
CA ARG A 107 26.95 15.29 -2.89
C ARG A 107 26.51 16.41 -3.81
N ALA A 108 26.64 17.65 -3.34
CA ALA A 108 26.47 18.82 -4.20
C ALA A 108 27.42 18.74 -5.41
N GLY A 109 26.90 19.03 -6.61
CA GLY A 109 27.64 18.96 -7.87
C GLY A 109 27.68 17.60 -8.56
N ASP A 110 27.23 16.51 -7.92
CA ASP A 110 27.11 15.19 -8.56
C ASP A 110 25.79 15.09 -9.36
N HIS A 111 25.68 15.92 -10.39
CA HIS A 111 24.45 16.07 -11.18
C HIS A 111 24.09 14.77 -11.93
N ALA A 112 25.08 13.98 -12.36
CA ALA A 112 24.84 12.70 -13.02
C ALA A 112 24.12 11.70 -12.09
N THR A 113 24.55 11.60 -10.83
CA THR A 113 23.86 10.75 -9.84
C THR A 113 22.46 11.29 -9.51
N MET A 114 22.30 12.62 -9.38
CA MET A 114 20.99 13.23 -9.13
C MET A 114 19.99 12.92 -10.26
N LEU A 115 20.40 13.11 -11.52
CA LEU A 115 19.58 12.79 -12.69
C LEU A 115 19.20 11.30 -12.71
N ARG A 116 20.16 10.40 -12.44
CA ARG A 116 19.88 8.97 -12.40
C ARG A 116 18.84 8.59 -11.35
N ILE A 117 18.85 9.26 -10.18
CA ILE A 117 17.83 9.03 -9.14
C ILE A 117 16.44 9.46 -9.62
N VAL A 118 16.35 10.63 -10.29
CA VAL A 118 15.08 11.14 -10.85
C VAL A 118 14.56 10.19 -11.94
N ASP A 119 15.42 9.73 -12.84
CA ASP A 119 15.05 8.78 -13.90
C ASP A 119 14.54 7.46 -13.34
N LEU A 120 15.21 6.89 -12.32
CA LEU A 120 14.74 5.69 -11.63
C LEU A 120 13.36 5.89 -10.97
N CYS A 121 13.09 7.10 -10.47
CA CYS A 121 11.79 7.43 -9.91
C CYS A 121 10.72 7.49 -11.00
N GLU A 122 11.00 8.18 -12.11
CA GLU A 122 10.11 8.30 -13.26
C GLU A 122 9.80 6.94 -13.90
N GLU A 123 10.81 6.10 -14.15
CA GLU A 123 10.64 4.73 -14.69
C GLU A 123 9.62 3.93 -13.86
N ARG A 124 9.71 4.00 -12.53
CA ARG A 124 8.78 3.32 -11.61
C ARG A 124 7.37 3.92 -11.67
N LEU A 125 7.26 5.24 -11.79
CA LEU A 125 5.97 5.93 -11.90
C LEU A 125 5.27 5.62 -13.22
N CYS A 126 6.00 5.61 -14.32
CA CYS A 126 5.50 5.19 -15.62
C CYS A 126 4.98 3.74 -15.60
N ALA A 127 5.75 2.81 -15.03
CA ALA A 127 5.30 1.44 -14.86
C ALA A 127 4.02 1.32 -14.01
N ALA A 128 3.89 2.13 -12.95
CA ALA A 128 2.67 2.20 -12.15
C ALA A 128 1.49 2.80 -12.94
N ALA A 129 1.73 3.83 -13.76
CA ALA A 129 0.72 4.46 -14.61
C ALA A 129 0.14 3.49 -15.63
N GLU A 130 0.99 2.67 -16.27
CA GLU A 130 0.57 1.63 -17.20
C GLU A 130 -0.38 0.62 -16.53
N GLY A 131 -0.08 0.19 -15.31
CA GLY A 131 -0.94 -0.70 -14.53
C GLY A 131 -2.31 -0.11 -14.17
N LEU A 132 -2.50 1.19 -14.34
CA LEU A 132 -3.75 1.90 -14.09
C LEU A 132 -4.52 2.24 -15.37
N ARG A 133 -3.99 1.91 -16.55
CA ARG A 133 -4.68 2.14 -17.82
C ARG A 133 -5.91 1.25 -17.96
N GLY A 134 -6.97 1.84 -18.51
CA GLY A 134 -8.22 1.16 -18.78
C GLY A 134 -9.20 1.09 -17.60
N PRO A 135 -10.48 0.81 -17.89
CA PRO A 135 -11.48 0.55 -16.87
C PRO A 135 -11.14 -0.72 -16.09
N GLN A 136 -11.44 -0.76 -14.79
CA GLN A 136 -11.37 -1.99 -13.99
C GLN A 136 -12.79 -2.57 -13.88
N PRO A 137 -13.14 -3.63 -14.64
CA PRO A 137 -14.47 -4.22 -14.59
C PRO A 137 -14.80 -4.72 -13.17
N GLY A 138 -16.00 -4.41 -12.68
CA GLY A 138 -16.45 -4.84 -11.35
C GLY A 138 -15.89 -4.04 -10.17
N ALA A 139 -15.17 -2.93 -10.40
CA ALA A 139 -14.67 -2.08 -9.32
C ALA A 139 -15.80 -1.33 -8.60
N ASP A 140 -15.86 -1.41 -7.27
CA ASP A 140 -16.77 -0.61 -6.45
C ASP A 140 -16.37 0.88 -6.40
N LEU A 141 -17.22 1.73 -5.80
CA LEU A 141 -16.95 3.17 -5.71
C LEU A 141 -15.61 3.48 -5.02
N VAL A 142 -15.29 2.77 -3.93
CA VAL A 142 -14.07 3.01 -3.15
C VAL A 142 -12.84 2.61 -3.95
N GLN A 143 -12.91 1.50 -4.69
CA GLN A 143 -11.85 1.05 -5.59
C GLN A 143 -11.62 2.05 -6.73
N ARG A 144 -12.69 2.62 -7.30
CA ARG A 144 -12.56 3.69 -8.31
C ARG A 144 -11.90 4.95 -7.74
N LEU A 145 -12.37 5.43 -6.58
CA LEU A 145 -11.78 6.59 -5.91
C LEU A 145 -10.29 6.36 -5.57
N ALA A 146 -9.92 5.16 -5.13
CA ALA A 146 -8.53 4.82 -4.85
C ALA A 146 -7.66 4.84 -6.12
N ARG A 147 -8.18 4.35 -7.26
CA ARG A 147 -7.49 4.44 -8.56
C ARG A 147 -7.33 5.88 -9.01
N ASP A 148 -8.38 6.68 -8.92
CA ASP A 148 -8.34 8.07 -9.37
C ASP A 148 -7.36 8.88 -8.52
N ALA A 149 -7.38 8.71 -7.20
CA ALA A 149 -6.41 9.32 -6.30
C ALA A 149 -4.97 8.90 -6.63
N LEU A 150 -4.72 7.62 -6.94
CA LEU A 150 -3.41 7.14 -7.34
C LEU A 150 -2.97 7.72 -8.69
N ARG A 151 -3.88 7.86 -9.67
CA ARG A 151 -3.59 8.48 -10.97
C ARG A 151 -3.23 9.95 -10.81
N THR A 152 -4.04 10.73 -10.09
CA THR A 152 -3.76 12.14 -9.80
C THR A 152 -2.39 12.30 -9.14
N ARG A 153 -2.08 11.42 -8.19
CA ARG A 153 -0.79 11.40 -7.52
C ARG A 153 0.37 11.08 -8.46
N ILE A 154 0.27 10.04 -9.29
CA ILE A 154 1.32 9.69 -10.26
C ILE A 154 1.57 10.86 -11.22
N VAL A 155 0.52 11.54 -11.70
CA VAL A 155 0.66 12.72 -12.55
C VAL A 155 1.45 13.82 -11.85
N ALA A 156 1.12 14.13 -10.60
CA ALA A 156 1.86 15.13 -9.82
C ALA A 156 3.33 14.74 -9.59
N GLU A 157 3.61 13.46 -9.36
CA GLU A 157 4.97 12.98 -9.16
C GLU A 157 5.81 12.95 -10.45
N LEU A 158 5.19 12.65 -11.60
CA LEU A 158 5.83 12.77 -12.91
C LEU A 158 6.17 14.23 -13.22
N GLN A 159 5.26 15.16 -12.90
CA GLN A 159 5.54 16.60 -13.01
C GLN A 159 6.73 16.99 -12.11
N TRP A 160 6.76 16.51 -10.87
CA TRP A 160 7.90 16.75 -9.97
C TRP A 160 9.22 16.21 -10.55
N CYS A 161 9.23 15.04 -11.19
CA CYS A 161 10.43 14.52 -11.86
C CYS A 161 10.90 15.47 -12.98
N GLN A 162 9.97 16.03 -13.75
CA GLN A 162 10.29 17.01 -14.79
C GLN A 162 10.90 18.28 -14.17
N ASP A 163 10.24 18.87 -13.17
CA ASP A 163 10.71 20.08 -12.48
C ASP A 163 12.10 19.85 -11.84
N ALA A 164 12.35 18.65 -11.30
CA ALA A 164 13.64 18.29 -10.72
C ALA A 164 14.77 18.21 -11.77
N ARG A 165 14.50 17.70 -12.98
CA ARG A 165 15.49 17.70 -14.07
C ARG A 165 15.83 19.11 -14.51
N ASP A 166 14.81 19.94 -14.69
CA ASP A 166 14.97 21.32 -15.11
C ASP A 166 15.82 22.10 -14.09
N GLY A 167 15.51 21.95 -12.79
CA GLY A 167 16.30 22.56 -11.72
C GLY A 167 17.73 22.01 -11.55
N ILE A 168 18.01 20.76 -11.97
CA ILE A 168 19.39 20.24 -12.04
C ILE A 168 20.12 20.81 -13.26
N ALA A 169 19.45 20.90 -14.41
CA ALA A 169 20.04 21.44 -15.64
C ALA A 169 20.42 22.92 -15.48
N GLU A 170 19.60 23.71 -14.78
CA GLU A 170 19.88 25.11 -14.43
C GLU A 170 21.14 25.29 -13.56
N GLN A 171 21.59 24.26 -12.82
CA GLN A 171 22.81 24.31 -12.01
C GLN A 171 24.08 23.94 -12.81
N VAL A 172 23.91 23.37 -14.00
CA VAL A 172 25.00 22.95 -14.89
C VAL A 172 25.34 24.03 -15.93
N GLY A 173 24.34 24.83 -16.33
CA GLY A 173 24.48 25.94 -17.29
C GLY A 173 24.95 27.24 -16.67
#